data_AF-A0A7C5XFU4-F1
#
_entry.id   AF-A0A7C5XFU4-F1
#
_cell.length_a   1.000
_cell.length_b   1.000
_cell.length_c   1.000
_cell.angle_alpha   90.00
_cell.angle_beta   90.00
_cell.angle_gamma   90.00
#
_symmetry.space_group_name_H-M   'P 1'
#
loop_
_entity.id
_entity.type
_entity.pdbx_description
1 polymer ?
#
loop_
_entity_poly.entity_id
_entity_poly.type
_entity_poly.pdbx_seq_one_letter_code
_entity_poly.pdbx_strand_id
1 'polypeptide(L)'
;GGVDVNTDRINLAIVDEEGGLRDYKTFWFSEVTTRGFPKHKAWSIISMRIHELLDYTYNNGVKTLFLENPEVLGRLRLVWIMNGDRKHENYNYKVSVFRSTIIERITMKAPLYSIEVKYVNPKGTTNSTEHDEAMRKYGLDRHTASAYLIALRGLTHQQK
;
A
#
# COMPACT_ATOMS: atom_id res chain seq x y z
N GLY A 1 -9.17 -3.47 -6.26
CA GLY A 1 -8.73 -3.35 -4.85
C GLY A 1 -7.65 -2.31 -4.72
N GLY A 2 -7.47 -1.71 -3.54
CA GLY A 2 -6.41 -0.74 -3.24
C GLY A 2 -5.49 -1.26 -2.15
N VAL A 3 -4.21 -0.89 -2.22
CA VAL A 3 -3.18 -1.37 -1.29
C VAL A 3 -2.42 -0.21 -0.66
N ASP A 4 -2.39 -0.19 0.67
CA ASP A 4 -1.50 0.67 1.45
C ASP A 4 -0.31 -0.16 1.98
N VAL A 5 0.90 0.24 1.61
CA VAL A 5 2.15 -0.46 1.97
C VAL A 5 2.84 0.31 3.09
N ASN A 6 3.16 -0.38 4.19
CA ASN A 6 3.88 0.16 5.34
C ASN A 6 5.13 -0.69 5.65
N THR A 7 5.91 -0.28 6.65
CA THR A 7 7.17 -0.98 6.98
C THR A 7 6.99 -2.29 7.74
N ASP A 8 5.82 -2.51 8.33
CA ASP A 8 5.49 -3.64 9.17
C ASP A 8 4.27 -4.44 8.66
N ARG A 9 3.59 -3.94 7.62
CA ARG A 9 2.36 -4.52 7.10
C ARG A 9 2.05 -4.07 5.66
N ILE A 10 1.15 -4.81 5.01
CA ILE A 10 0.45 -4.38 3.80
C ILE A 10 -1.07 -4.47 4.09
N ASN A 11 -1.81 -3.41 3.79
CA ASN A 11 -3.26 -3.36 3.94
C ASN A 11 -3.92 -3.40 2.56
N LEU A 12 -4.90 -4.28 2.40
CA LEU A 12 -5.73 -4.43 1.20
C LEU A 12 -7.15 -4.00 1.52
N ALA A 13 -7.76 -3.21 0.63
CA ALA A 13 -9.19 -2.97 0.59
C ALA A 13 -9.76 -3.39 -0.77
N ILE A 14 -10.85 -4.14 -0.75
CA ILE A 14 -11.58 -4.59 -1.93
C ILE A 14 -12.89 -3.83 -1.97
N VAL A 15 -13.17 -3.22 -3.12
CA VAL A 15 -14.35 -2.41 -3.37
C VAL A 15 -15.08 -2.94 -4.59
N ASP A 16 -16.40 -2.75 -4.65
CA ASP A 16 -17.19 -2.94 -5.87
C ASP A 16 -17.05 -1.76 -6.83
N GLU A 17 -17.76 -1.84 -7.96
CA GLU A 17 -17.72 -0.84 -9.03
C GLU A 17 -18.32 0.51 -8.59
N GLU A 18 -19.24 0.50 -7.62
CA GLU A 18 -19.84 1.68 -7.01
C GLU A 18 -18.96 2.28 -5.88
N GLY A 19 -17.86 1.63 -5.52
CA GLY A 19 -16.97 2.05 -4.45
C GLY A 19 -17.39 1.59 -3.04
N GLY A 20 -18.39 0.72 -2.91
CA GLY A 20 -18.73 0.04 -1.67
C GLY A 20 -17.61 -0.91 -1.23
N LEU A 21 -17.22 -0.84 0.04
CA LEU A 21 -16.24 -1.77 0.61
C LEU A 21 -16.84 -3.18 0.70
N ARG A 22 -16.19 -4.15 0.05
CA ARG A 22 -16.60 -5.57 0.05
C ARG A 22 -15.82 -6.40 1.05
N ASP A 23 -14.53 -6.15 1.15
CA ASP A 23 -13.66 -6.86 2.08
C ASP A 23 -12.35 -6.08 2.30
N TYR A 24 -11.62 -6.43 3.36
CA TYR A 24 -10.29 -5.89 3.63
C TYR A 24 -9.43 -6.88 4.40
N LYS A 25 -8.11 -6.79 4.23
CA LYS A 25 -7.17 -7.67 4.93
C LYS A 25 -5.84 -6.99 5.19
N THR A 26 -5.27 -7.26 6.36
CA THR A 26 -3.92 -6.81 6.72
C THR A 26 -2.96 -7.98 6.74
N PHE A 27 -1.87 -7.87 6.00
CA PHE A 27 -0.79 -8.84 5.94
C PHE A 27 0.38 -8.32 6.77
N TRP A 28 0.48 -8.83 8.00
CA TRP A 28 1.46 -8.41 8.98
C TRP A 28 2.83 -9.06 8.78
N PHE A 29 3.88 -8.27 9.00
CA PHE A 29 5.28 -8.70 9.05
C PHE A 29 6.07 -7.83 10.04
N SER A 30 5.46 -7.50 11.19
CA SER A 30 6.03 -6.58 12.17
C SER A 30 7.38 -7.05 12.73
N GLU A 31 7.63 -8.36 12.74
CA GLU A 31 8.89 -8.95 13.15
C GLU A 31 10.10 -8.42 12.37
N VAL A 32 9.91 -8.04 11.10
CA VAL A 32 11.00 -7.56 10.23
C VAL A 32 11.50 -6.17 10.63
N THR A 33 10.72 -5.44 11.44
CA THR A 33 11.08 -4.10 11.93
C THR A 33 11.94 -4.13 13.19
N THR A 34 12.12 -5.30 13.79
CA THR A 34 12.94 -5.48 15.00
C THR A 34 14.38 -5.06 14.75
N ARG A 35 14.99 -4.36 15.72
CA ARG A 35 16.39 -3.94 15.61
C ARG A 35 17.30 -5.17 15.44
N GLY A 36 18.17 -5.14 14.44
CA GLY A 36 19.09 -6.24 14.15
C GLY A 36 18.48 -7.40 13.36
N PHE A 37 17.22 -7.30 12.92
CA PHE A 37 16.60 -8.36 12.12
C PHE A 37 17.37 -8.57 10.80
N PRO A 38 17.75 -9.81 10.45
CA PRO A 38 18.53 -10.07 9.24
C PRO A 38 17.76 -9.69 7.96
N LYS A 39 18.39 -8.87 7.09
CA LYS A 39 17.77 -8.37 5.86
C LYS A 39 17.30 -9.49 4.91
N HIS A 40 18.06 -10.59 4.81
CA HIS A 40 17.67 -11.73 3.96
C HIS A 40 16.40 -12.41 4.47
N LYS A 41 16.27 -12.62 5.79
CA LYS A 41 15.06 -13.18 6.41
C LYS A 41 13.86 -12.24 6.25
N ALA A 42 14.09 -10.93 6.38
CA ALA A 42 13.03 -9.93 6.19
C ALA A 42 12.41 -10.08 4.80
N TRP A 43 13.25 -10.19 3.77
CA TRP A 43 12.78 -10.35 2.40
C TRP A 43 12.04 -11.66 2.14
N SER A 44 12.43 -12.76 2.80
CA SER A 44 11.68 -14.02 2.72
C SER A 44 10.25 -13.86 3.27
N ILE A 45 10.11 -13.25 4.46
CA ILE A 45 8.81 -13.02 5.10
C ILE A 45 7.96 -12.08 4.24
N ILE A 46 8.50 -10.94 3.83
CA ILE A 46 7.77 -9.96 3.00
C ILE A 46 7.35 -10.60 1.67
N SER A 47 8.22 -11.39 1.04
CA SER A 47 7.89 -12.06 -0.22
C SER A 47 6.74 -13.05 -0.05
N MET A 48 6.68 -13.76 1.08
CA MET A 48 5.56 -14.63 1.45
C MET A 48 4.28 -13.81 1.63
N ARG A 49 4.32 -12.68 2.34
CA ARG A 49 3.16 -11.79 2.52
C ARG A 49 2.67 -11.18 1.21
N ILE A 50 3.55 -10.86 0.27
CA ILE A 50 3.16 -10.43 -1.08
C ILE A 50 2.44 -11.56 -1.83
N HIS A 51 2.89 -12.81 -1.70
CA HIS A 51 2.19 -13.93 -2.30
C HIS A 51 0.80 -14.14 -1.67
N GLU A 52 0.70 -14.09 -0.34
CA GLU A 52 -0.58 -14.15 0.38
C GLU A 52 -1.53 -13.03 -0.07
N LEU A 53 -1.02 -11.81 -0.23
CA LEU A 53 -1.78 -10.67 -0.74
C LEU A 53 -2.37 -10.94 -2.13
N LEU A 54 -1.53 -11.37 -3.07
CA LEU A 54 -1.94 -11.57 -4.46
C LEU A 54 -2.89 -12.76 -4.61
N ASP A 55 -2.63 -13.85 -3.89
CA ASP A 55 -3.51 -15.01 -3.84
C ASP A 55 -4.88 -14.65 -3.27
N TYR A 56 -4.91 -13.93 -2.13
CA TYR A 56 -6.15 -13.45 -1.53
C TYR A 56 -6.93 -12.53 -2.48
N THR A 57 -6.22 -11.63 -3.15
CA THR A 57 -6.80 -10.69 -4.11
C THR A 57 -7.43 -11.44 -5.29
N TYR A 58 -6.71 -12.41 -5.85
CA TYR A 58 -7.18 -13.23 -6.97
C TYR A 58 -8.41 -14.07 -6.59
N ASN A 59 -8.37 -14.74 -5.43
CA ASN A 59 -9.46 -15.57 -4.95
C ASN A 59 -10.73 -14.77 -4.60
N ASN A 60 -10.60 -13.46 -4.37
CA ASN A 60 -11.73 -12.53 -4.24
C ASN A 60 -12.18 -11.91 -5.58
N GLY A 61 -11.70 -12.41 -6.72
CA GLY A 61 -12.14 -11.99 -8.06
C GLY A 61 -11.65 -10.60 -8.49
N VAL A 62 -10.66 -10.03 -7.79
CA VAL A 62 -10.16 -8.70 -8.10
C VAL A 62 -9.25 -8.75 -9.33
N LYS A 63 -9.62 -7.99 -10.37
CA LYS A 63 -8.86 -7.92 -11.63
C LYS A 63 -7.79 -6.82 -11.64
N THR A 64 -8.02 -5.73 -10.92
CA THR A 64 -7.10 -4.59 -10.86
C THR A 64 -6.76 -4.22 -9.41
N LEU A 65 -5.46 -4.08 -9.15
CA LEU A 65 -4.93 -3.51 -7.92
C LEU A 65 -4.40 -2.09 -8.16
N PHE A 66 -4.75 -1.20 -7.25
CA PHE A 66 -4.24 0.17 -7.22
C PHE A 66 -3.20 0.32 -6.12
N LEU A 67 -2.02 0.82 -6.49
CA LEU A 67 -0.89 1.09 -5.58
C LEU A 67 -0.56 2.59 -5.59
N GLU A 68 0.06 3.08 -4.51
CA GLU A 68 0.66 4.42 -4.55
C GLU A 68 1.76 4.49 -5.61
N ASN A 69 1.83 5.60 -6.36
CA ASN A 69 2.85 5.77 -7.39
C ASN A 69 4.27 5.84 -6.77
N PRO A 70 5.19 4.92 -7.10
CA PRO A 70 6.55 4.90 -6.57
C PRO A 70 7.40 6.11 -6.99
N GLU A 71 7.11 6.76 -8.12
CA GLU A 71 7.77 8.02 -8.54
C GLU A 71 7.34 9.22 -7.67
N VAL A 72 6.09 9.22 -7.19
CA VAL A 72 5.63 10.23 -6.23
C VAL A 72 6.34 10.03 -4.90
N LEU A 73 6.53 8.77 -4.47
CA LEU A 73 7.36 8.45 -3.31
C LEU A 73 8.83 8.86 -3.52
N GLY A 74 9.38 8.68 -4.72
CA GLY A 74 10.72 9.12 -5.11
C GLY A 74 10.90 10.64 -5.09
N ARG A 75 9.89 11.41 -5.54
CA ARG A 75 9.87 12.89 -5.46
C ARG A 75 9.69 13.40 -4.04
N LEU A 76 8.82 12.78 -3.24
CA LEU A 76 8.66 13.10 -1.82
C LEU A 76 9.97 12.87 -1.05
N ARG A 77 10.70 11.79 -1.36
CA ARG A 77 12.05 11.55 -0.84
C ARG A 77 12.99 12.72 -1.16
N LEU A 78 12.96 13.24 -2.39
CA LEU A 78 13.79 14.39 -2.79
C LEU A 78 13.41 15.67 -2.02
N VAL A 79 12.11 15.95 -1.88
CA VAL A 79 11.59 17.10 -1.14
C VAL A 79 11.93 17.03 0.36
N TRP A 80 11.88 15.86 0.99
CA TRP A 80 12.29 15.68 2.40
C TRP A 80 13.79 15.86 2.61
N ILE A 81 14.61 15.50 1.62
CA ILE A 81 16.05 15.79 1.62
C ILE A 81 16.28 17.32 1.55
N MET A 82 15.50 18.04 0.74
CA MET A 82 15.62 19.48 0.55
C MET A 82 15.07 20.31 1.73
N ASN A 83 13.95 19.91 2.33
CA ASN A 83 13.25 20.70 3.35
C ASN A 83 13.79 20.54 4.77
N GLY A 84 14.81 19.69 4.99
CA GLY A 84 15.50 19.62 6.28
C GLY A 84 14.69 19.08 7.46
N ASP A 85 13.47 18.57 7.24
CA ASP A 85 12.60 17.88 8.23
C ASP A 85 13.16 16.49 8.62
N ARG A 86 14.43 16.48 9.01
CA ARG A 86 15.26 15.32 9.35
C ARG A 86 14.97 14.82 10.76
N LYS A 87 13.77 14.29 11.02
CA LYS A 87 13.66 13.30 12.11
C LYS A 87 14.32 12.00 11.64
N HIS A 88 15.61 11.85 11.95
CA HIS A 88 16.51 10.74 11.59
C HIS A 88 16.62 10.39 10.09
N GLU A 89 17.57 11.03 9.40
CA GLU A 89 17.88 10.89 7.96
C GLU A 89 17.98 9.43 7.47
N ASN A 90 18.60 8.55 8.25
CA ASN A 90 18.76 7.14 7.89
C ASN A 90 17.47 6.32 8.00
N TYR A 91 16.59 6.65 8.95
CA TYR A 91 15.34 5.91 9.17
C TYR A 91 14.35 6.21 8.06
N ASN A 92 14.12 7.49 7.75
CA ASN A 92 13.18 7.89 6.70
C ASN A 92 13.64 7.41 5.31
N TYR A 93 14.95 7.44 5.04
CA TYR A 93 15.49 6.87 3.81
C TYR A 93 15.25 5.36 3.71
N LYS A 94 15.55 4.61 4.78
CA LYS A 94 15.34 3.16 4.82
C LYS A 94 13.86 2.80 4.66
N VAL A 95 12.97 3.52 5.34
CA VAL A 95 11.51 3.37 5.26
C VAL A 95 11.01 3.60 3.82
N SER A 96 11.44 4.70 3.20
CA SER A 96 11.04 5.06 1.83
C SER A 96 11.51 4.02 0.82
N VAL A 97 12.80 3.65 0.85
CA VAL A 97 13.35 2.62 -0.04
C VAL A 97 12.61 1.29 0.15
N PHE A 98 12.33 0.92 1.41
CA PHE A 98 11.67 -0.34 1.72
C PHE A 98 10.23 -0.41 1.20
N ARG A 99 9.43 0.65 1.38
CA ARG A 99 8.06 0.74 0.83
C ARG A 99 8.07 0.67 -0.69
N SER A 100 8.94 1.43 -1.36
CA SER A 100 9.05 1.42 -2.82
C SER A 100 9.43 0.04 -3.36
N THR A 101 10.40 -0.65 -2.74
CA THR A 101 10.78 -2.00 -3.17
C THR A 101 9.66 -3.03 -2.97
N ILE A 102 8.81 -2.88 -1.95
CA ILE A 102 7.62 -3.74 -1.77
C ILE A 102 6.62 -3.49 -2.90
N ILE A 103 6.32 -2.22 -3.21
CA ILE A 103 5.41 -1.84 -4.31
C ILE A 103 5.91 -2.43 -5.63
N GLU A 104 7.19 -2.25 -5.96
CA GLU A 104 7.80 -2.83 -7.17
C GLU A 104 7.63 -4.35 -7.25
N ARG A 105 7.83 -5.06 -6.14
CA ARG A 105 7.67 -6.52 -6.08
C ARG A 105 6.22 -6.96 -6.25
N ILE A 106 5.25 -6.20 -5.71
CA ILE A 106 3.83 -6.44 -5.96
C ILE A 106 3.55 -6.27 -7.45
N THR A 107 3.99 -5.15 -8.06
CA THR A 107 3.81 -4.88 -9.49
C THR A 107 4.39 -5.98 -10.38
N MET A 108 5.61 -6.45 -10.08
CA MET A 108 6.25 -7.52 -10.87
C MET A 108 5.54 -8.87 -10.74
N LYS A 109 4.94 -9.18 -9.58
CA LYS A 109 4.32 -10.48 -9.32
C LYS A 109 2.84 -10.54 -9.66
N ALA A 110 2.13 -9.41 -9.60
CA ALA A 110 0.68 -9.36 -9.83
C ALA A 110 0.23 -9.96 -11.19
N PRO A 111 0.94 -9.77 -12.32
CA PRO A 111 0.57 -10.41 -13.59
C PRO A 111 0.56 -11.95 -13.54
N LEU A 112 1.38 -12.56 -12.66
CA LEU A 112 1.39 -14.02 -12.46
C LEU A 112 0.09 -14.55 -11.86
N TYR A 113 -0.69 -13.67 -11.23
CA TYR A 113 -2.01 -13.94 -10.68
C TYR A 113 -3.11 -13.38 -11.58
N SER A 114 -2.81 -13.00 -12.83
CA SER A 114 -3.74 -12.33 -13.75
C SER A 114 -4.34 -11.02 -13.18
N ILE A 115 -3.59 -10.35 -12.31
CA ILE A 115 -3.97 -9.07 -11.71
C ILE A 115 -3.21 -7.94 -12.42
N GLU A 116 -3.96 -6.97 -12.95
CA GLU A 116 -3.40 -5.73 -13.47
C GLU A 116 -3.05 -4.77 -12.32
N VAL A 117 -1.92 -4.08 -12.41
CA VAL A 117 -1.54 -3.04 -11.44
C VAL A 117 -1.60 -1.67 -12.08
N LYS A 118 -2.29 -0.75 -11.42
CA LYS A 118 -2.34 0.68 -11.76
C LYS A 118 -1.89 1.53 -10.59
N TYR A 119 -1.42 2.73 -10.87
CA TYR A 119 -0.91 3.64 -9.85
C TYR A 119 -1.87 4.82 -9.63
N VAL A 120 -1.96 5.26 -8.37
CA VAL A 120 -2.71 6.47 -7.99
C VAL A 120 -1.81 7.46 -7.27
N ASN A 121 -2.20 8.73 -7.28
CA ASN A 121 -1.54 9.76 -6.48
C ASN A 121 -1.96 9.61 -5.00
N PRO A 122 -1.02 9.46 -4.06
CA PRO A 122 -1.32 9.30 -2.63
C PRO A 122 -1.82 10.58 -1.93
N LYS A 123 -1.75 11.76 -2.57
CA LYS A 123 -2.09 13.03 -1.91
C LYS A 123 -3.50 13.05 -1.33
N GLY A 124 -3.66 13.01 0.00
CA GLY A 124 -4.97 13.05 0.67
C GLY A 124 -5.56 11.67 0.98
N THR A 125 -4.75 10.61 1.06
CA THR A 125 -5.18 9.27 1.48
C THR A 125 -5.05 9.01 2.98
N THR A 126 -4.49 9.92 3.79
CA THR A 126 -4.14 9.65 5.20
C THR A 126 -4.51 10.76 6.19
N ASN A 127 -5.06 11.90 5.72
CA ASN A 127 -5.50 13.04 6.56
C ASN A 127 -6.53 13.90 5.76
N SER A 128 -7.66 13.33 5.39
CA SER A 128 -8.73 14.04 4.69
C SER A 128 -10.09 13.74 5.32
N THR A 129 -11.09 14.58 5.07
CA THR A 129 -12.45 14.35 5.56
C THR A 129 -12.97 12.98 5.10
N GLU A 130 -12.68 12.59 3.86
CA GLU A 130 -13.06 11.29 3.30
C GLU A 130 -12.37 10.11 4.01
N HIS A 131 -11.16 10.32 4.53
CA HIS A 131 -10.44 9.32 5.32
C HIS A 131 -11.12 9.09 6.66
N ASP A 132 -11.43 10.18 7.38
CA ASP A 132 -12.14 10.13 8.66
C ASP A 132 -13.57 9.58 8.51
N GLU A 133 -14.24 9.90 7.40
CA GLU A 133 -15.54 9.33 7.05
C GLU A 133 -15.46 7.84 6.74
N ALA A 134 -14.45 7.38 5.98
CA ALA A 134 -14.26 5.97 5.69
C ALA A 134 -14.01 5.16 6.98
N MET A 135 -13.17 5.67 7.89
CA MET A 135 -12.94 5.07 9.20
C MET A 135 -14.23 4.95 10.02
N ARG A 136 -15.03 6.02 10.08
CA ARG A 136 -16.29 6.03 10.84
C ARG A 136 -17.36 5.14 10.21
N LYS A 137 -17.52 5.19 8.88
CA LYS A 137 -18.57 4.46 8.16
C LYS A 137 -18.36 2.95 8.19
N TYR A 138 -17.11 2.50 8.04
CA TYR A 138 -16.79 1.07 7.89
C TYR A 138 -16.00 0.49 9.08
N GLY A 139 -15.72 1.29 10.11
CA GLY A 139 -14.96 0.86 11.29
C GLY A 139 -13.50 0.52 10.99
N LEU A 140 -12.92 1.12 9.95
CA LEU A 140 -11.57 0.80 9.49
C LEU A 140 -10.51 1.45 10.38
N ASP A 141 -9.38 0.76 10.56
CA ASP A 141 -8.17 1.41 11.06
C ASP A 141 -7.59 2.37 10.02
N ARG A 142 -6.70 3.25 10.47
CA ARG A 142 -6.10 4.30 9.65
C ARG A 142 -5.52 3.79 8.33
N HIS A 143 -4.79 2.68 8.34
CA HIS A 143 -4.10 2.16 7.16
C HIS A 143 -5.05 1.44 6.22
N THR A 144 -6.05 0.74 6.76
CA THR A 144 -7.09 0.13 5.93
C THR A 144 -7.97 1.20 5.28
N ALA A 145 -8.28 2.30 5.97
CA ALA A 145 -8.94 3.45 5.37
C ALA A 145 -8.10 4.08 4.24
N SER A 146 -6.78 4.15 4.39
CA SER A 146 -5.89 4.59 3.29
C SER A 146 -5.94 3.64 2.09
N ALA A 147 -5.91 2.33 2.31
CA ALA A 147 -6.06 1.34 1.24
C ALA A 147 -7.42 1.46 0.51
N TYR A 148 -8.49 1.72 1.25
CA TYR A 148 -9.82 1.97 0.69
C TYR A 148 -9.85 3.22 -0.18
N LEU A 149 -9.29 4.34 0.28
CA LEU A 149 -9.22 5.57 -0.52
C LEU A 149 -8.36 5.40 -1.79
N ILE A 150 -7.28 4.61 -1.72
CA ILE A 150 -6.48 4.23 -2.89
C ILE A 150 -7.35 3.47 -3.90
N ALA A 151 -8.17 2.53 -3.44
CA ALA A 151 -9.09 1.78 -4.28
C ALA A 151 -10.13 2.70 -4.96
N LEU A 152 -10.77 3.58 -4.19
CA LEU A 152 -11.76 4.54 -4.70
C LEU A 152 -11.17 5.47 -5.76
N ARG A 153 -9.97 6.00 -5.52
CA ARG A 153 -9.28 6.86 -6.49
C ARG A 153 -8.97 6.13 -7.78
N GLY A 154 -8.58 4.86 -7.66
CA GLY A 154 -8.33 4.01 -8.80
C GLY A 154 -9.58 3.85 -9.68
N LEU A 155 -10.73 3.59 -9.06
CA LEU A 155 -12.01 3.48 -9.76
C LEU A 155 -12.39 4.78 -10.48
N THR A 156 -12.26 5.93 -9.82
CA THR A 156 -12.65 7.22 -10.42
C THR A 156 -11.75 7.66 -11.57
N HIS A 157 -10.48 7.25 -11.58
CA HIS A 157 -9.55 7.56 -12.67
C HIS A 157 -9.60 6.56 -13.84
N GLN A 158 -10.25 5.40 -13.69
CA GLN A 158 -10.51 4.48 -14.81
C GLN A 158 -11.71 4.89 -15.67
N GLN A 159 -12.57 5.79 -15.17
CA GLN A 159 -13.79 6.24 -15.87
C GLN A 159 -13.57 7.46 -16.77
N LYS A 160 -12.31 7.86 -17.03
CA LYS A 160 -11.93 8.92 -17.97
C LYS A 160 -10.97 8.36 -19.01
#